data_AF-A0A8A1LCE5-F1
#
_entry.id   AF-A0A8A1LCE5-F1
#
_cell.length_a   1.000
_cell.length_b   1.000
_cell.length_c   1.000
_cell.angle_alpha   90.00
_cell.angle_beta   90.00
_cell.angle_gamma   90.00
#
_symmetry.space_group_name_H-M   'P 1'
#
loop_
_entity.id
_entity.type
_entity.pdbx_description
1 polymer ?
#
loop_
_entity_poly.entity_id
_entity_poly.type
_entity_poly.pdbx_seq_one_letter_code
_entity_poly.pdbx_strand_id
1 'polypeptide(L)'
;MYQKISDRLEITYRRVQYTCENEIATSRKHTGHSSQLSEEHMDEIIEFISASRINCQMLYKKLIIVLHLEINEKCLGRALKRRGYSHRIAL
;
A
#
# COMPACT_ATOMS: atom_id res chain seq x y z
N MET A 1 16.44 22.78 -30.53
CA MET A 1 15.65 23.55 -29.53
C MET A 1 16.00 23.14 -28.10
N TYR A 2 16.04 21.83 -27.79
CA TYR A 2 16.32 21.32 -26.43
C TYR A 2 17.71 21.69 -25.87
N GLN A 3 18.75 21.79 -26.71
CA GLN A 3 20.10 22.21 -26.28
C GLN A 3 20.10 23.59 -25.59
N LYS A 4 19.42 24.59 -26.18
CA LYS A 4 19.33 25.94 -25.61
C LYS A 4 18.67 25.98 -24.23
N ILE A 5 17.69 25.10 -24.00
CA ILE A 5 17.00 24.97 -22.71
C ILE A 5 17.89 24.24 -21.71
N SER A 6 18.57 23.18 -22.16
CA SER A 6 19.55 22.42 -21.38
C SER A 6 20.68 23.33 -20.87
N ASP A 7 21.26 24.15 -21.75
CA ASP A 7 22.35 25.07 -21.42
C ASP A 7 21.88 26.19 -20.48
N ARG A 8 20.67 26.73 -20.70
CA ARG A 8 20.11 27.81 -19.87
C ARG A 8 19.69 27.35 -18.47
N LEU A 9 19.20 26.13 -18.34
CA LEU A 9 18.69 25.58 -17.08
C LEU A 9 19.71 24.67 -16.36
N GLU A 10 20.86 24.41 -16.97
CA GLU A 10 21.89 23.49 -16.47
C GLU A 10 21.36 22.07 -16.17
N ILE A 11 20.39 21.62 -16.96
CA ILE A 11 19.76 20.30 -16.84
C ILE A 11 20.12 19.46 -18.06
N THR A 12 20.28 18.15 -17.89
CA THR A 12 20.62 17.23 -18.99
C THR A 12 19.66 17.32 -20.17
N TYR A 13 20.20 17.34 -21.38
CA TYR A 13 19.46 17.30 -22.65
C TYR A 13 18.34 16.26 -22.66
N ARG A 14 18.63 15.03 -22.22
CA ARG A 14 17.65 13.92 -22.16
C ARG A 14 16.44 14.23 -21.28
N ARG A 15 16.63 14.99 -20.19
CA ARG A 15 15.54 15.36 -19.29
C ARG A 15 14.65 16.42 -19.91
N VAL A 16 15.25 17.40 -20.60
CA VAL A 16 14.50 18.40 -21.38
C VAL A 16 13.71 17.73 -22.50
N GLN A 17 14.36 16.85 -23.26
CA GLN A 17 13.72 16.08 -24.34
C GLN A 17 12.53 15.27 -23.81
N TYR A 18 12.74 14.47 -22.76
CA TYR A 18 11.68 13.65 -22.15
C TYR A 18 10.48 14.50 -21.69
N THR A 19 10.73 15.61 -20.98
CA THR A 19 9.66 16.50 -20.50
C THR A 19 8.90 17.14 -21.65
N CYS A 20 9.58 17.64 -22.69
CA CYS A 20 8.94 18.28 -23.83
C CYS A 20 8.16 17.29 -24.70
N GLU A 21 8.70 16.10 -24.98
CA GLU A 21 8.06 15.10 -25.85
C GLU A 21 6.86 14.41 -25.17
N ASN A 22 6.89 14.25 -23.85
CA ASN A 22 5.80 13.62 -23.11
C ASN A 22 4.78 14.63 -22.54
N GLU A 23 5.00 15.94 -22.75
CA GLU A 23 4.18 17.02 -22.15
C GLU A 23 4.08 16.94 -20.60
N ILE A 24 5.09 16.35 -19.96
CA ILE A 24 5.12 16.13 -18.50
C ILE A 24 5.89 17.28 -17.84
N ALA A 25 5.16 18.32 -17.42
CA ALA A 25 5.74 19.45 -16.68
C ALA A 25 6.11 19.11 -15.22
N THR A 26 5.45 18.11 -14.62
CA THR A 26 5.64 17.70 -13.22
C THR A 26 5.98 16.22 -13.12
N SER A 27 7.00 15.88 -12.33
CA SER A 27 7.35 14.48 -12.11
C SER A 27 6.18 13.70 -11.51
N ARG A 28 5.96 12.48 -12.01
CA ARG A 28 4.99 11.57 -11.41
C ARG A 28 5.51 11.17 -10.02
N LYS A 29 4.66 11.29 -9.00
CA LYS A 29 4.98 10.79 -7.66
C LYS A 29 5.18 9.27 -7.73
N HIS A 30 6.27 8.79 -7.16
CA HIS A 30 6.52 7.36 -7.08
C HIS A 30 5.39 6.68 -6.31
N THR A 31 4.78 5.65 -6.90
CA THR A 31 3.79 4.82 -6.21
C THR A 31 4.51 4.09 -5.08
N GLY A 32 4.04 4.20 -3.84
CA GLY A 32 4.66 3.49 -2.73
C GLY A 32 4.67 1.97 -2.94
N HIS A 33 5.39 1.24 -2.07
CA HIS A 33 5.38 -0.23 -2.11
C HIS A 33 3.95 -0.77 -2.02
N SER A 34 3.71 -1.87 -2.75
CA SER A 34 2.46 -2.61 -2.68
C SER A 34 2.24 -3.14 -1.27
N SER A 35 0.96 -3.32 -0.91
CA SER A 35 0.58 -4.00 0.32
C SER A 35 1.13 -5.43 0.31
N GLN A 36 1.61 -5.91 1.46
CA GLN A 36 2.00 -7.32 1.62
C GLN A 36 0.79 -8.27 1.55
N LEU A 37 -0.42 -7.76 1.72
CA LEU A 37 -1.66 -8.51 1.60
C LEU A 37 -2.39 -8.11 0.31
N SER A 38 -2.70 -9.12 -0.51
CA SER A 38 -3.65 -9.02 -1.61
C SER A 38 -5.03 -8.60 -1.08
N GLU A 39 -5.83 -7.99 -1.95
CA GLU A 39 -7.22 -7.68 -1.63
C GLU A 39 -8.04 -8.96 -1.39
N GLU A 40 -7.77 -10.04 -2.14
CA GLU A 40 -8.49 -11.32 -1.97
C GLU A 40 -8.17 -11.96 -0.61
N HIS A 41 -6.89 -12.00 -0.22
CA HIS A 41 -6.48 -12.52 1.09
C HIS A 41 -7.10 -11.71 2.24
N MET A 42 -7.30 -10.41 2.04
CA MET A 42 -7.99 -9.59 3.03
C MET A 42 -9.48 -9.93 3.15
N ASP A 43 -10.13 -10.32 2.06
CA ASP A 43 -11.53 -10.76 2.09
C ASP A 43 -11.68 -12.08 2.85
N GLU A 44 -10.79 -13.04 2.63
CA GLU A 44 -10.75 -14.31 3.37
C GLU A 44 -10.56 -14.09 4.88
N ILE A 45 -9.63 -13.19 5.25
CA ILE A 45 -9.40 -12.82 6.65
C ILE A 45 -10.67 -12.19 7.26
N ILE A 46 -11.33 -11.29 6.52
CA ILE A 46 -12.55 -10.63 6.99
C ILE A 46 -13.69 -11.63 7.15
N GLU A 47 -13.85 -12.56 6.22
CA GLU A 47 -14.84 -13.63 6.30
C GLU A 47 -14.60 -14.49 7.55
N PHE A 48 -13.37 -14.91 7.80
CA PHE A 48 -13.00 -15.68 8.99
C PHE A 48 -13.30 -14.92 10.30
N ILE A 49 -12.92 -13.64 10.37
CA ILE A 49 -13.17 -12.77 11.52
C ILE A 49 -14.69 -12.58 11.74
N SER A 50 -15.44 -12.47 10.66
CA SER A 50 -16.90 -12.21 10.68
C SER A 50 -17.73 -13.47 10.97
N ALA A 51 -17.17 -14.66 10.73
CA ALA A 51 -17.86 -15.93 10.95
C ALA A 51 -18.24 -16.21 12.41
N SER A 52 -17.54 -15.61 13.38
CA SER A 52 -17.83 -15.81 14.80
C SER A 52 -17.43 -14.63 15.66
N ARG A 53 -18.22 -14.37 16.72
CA ARG A 53 -17.87 -13.37 17.75
C ARG A 53 -16.53 -13.66 18.41
N ILE A 54 -16.17 -14.93 18.57
CA ILE A 54 -14.88 -15.33 19.15
C ILE A 54 -13.74 -14.92 18.22
N ASN A 55 -13.89 -15.15 16.91
CA ASN A 55 -12.89 -14.79 15.90
C ASN A 55 -12.71 -13.27 15.82
N CYS A 56 -13.80 -12.51 15.91
CA CYS A 56 -13.78 -11.05 15.93
C CYS A 56 -12.99 -10.46 17.11
N GLN A 57 -12.96 -11.16 18.25
CA GLN A 57 -12.25 -10.76 19.47
C GLN A 57 -10.82 -11.34 19.57
N MET A 58 -10.39 -12.20 18.64
CA MET A 58 -9.06 -12.79 18.69
C MET A 58 -7.96 -11.76 18.41
N LEU A 59 -6.95 -11.73 19.28
CA LEU A 59 -5.73 -10.95 19.06
C LEU A 59 -5.13 -11.24 17.68
N TYR A 60 -4.61 -10.21 17.03
CA TYR A 60 -3.97 -10.32 15.71
C TYR A 60 -2.85 -11.35 15.66
N LYS A 61 -2.03 -11.48 16.72
CA LYS A 61 -1.02 -12.55 16.81
C LYS A 61 -1.62 -13.94 16.67
N LYS A 62 -2.79 -14.17 17.28
CA LYS A 62 -3.49 -15.46 17.21
C LYS A 62 -4.10 -15.67 15.83
N LEU A 63 -4.69 -14.64 15.23
CA LEU A 63 -5.20 -14.70 13.86
C LEU A 63 -4.11 -15.04 12.85
N ILE A 64 -2.92 -14.44 12.99
CA ILE A 64 -1.76 -14.72 12.14
C ILE A 64 -1.35 -16.20 12.23
N ILE A 65 -1.34 -16.77 13.43
CA ILE A 65 -1.02 -18.19 13.63
C ILE A 65 -2.10 -19.10 13.02
N VAL A 66 -3.39 -18.81 13.28
CA VAL A 66 -4.52 -19.63 12.82
C VAL A 66 -4.66 -19.60 11.30
N LEU A 67 -4.46 -18.44 10.68
CA LEU A 67 -4.55 -18.24 9.23
C LEU A 67 -3.21 -18.47 8.52
N HIS A 68 -2.17 -18.91 9.24
CA HIS A 68 -0.82 -19.15 8.71
C HIS A 68 -0.27 -17.99 7.87
N LEU A 69 -0.51 -16.74 8.32
CA LEU A 69 -0.12 -15.55 7.58
C LEU A 69 1.35 -15.23 7.82
N GLU A 70 2.12 -14.98 6.76
CA GLU A 70 3.52 -14.53 6.86
C GLU A 70 3.64 -13.01 7.01
N ILE A 71 2.81 -12.42 7.89
CA ILE A 71 2.74 -10.96 8.08
C ILE A 71 2.96 -10.57 9.53
N ASN A 72 3.38 -9.33 9.73
CA ASN A 72 3.44 -8.73 11.06
C ASN A 72 2.03 -8.31 11.53
N GLU A 73 1.80 -8.39 12.85
CA GLU A 73 0.61 -7.89 13.55
C GLU A 73 0.23 -6.46 13.14
N LYS A 74 1.22 -5.58 13.01
CA LYS A 74 1.01 -4.18 12.60
C LYS A 74 0.51 -4.08 11.16
N CYS A 75 0.95 -4.97 10.28
CA CYS A 75 0.50 -5.01 8.88
C CYS A 75 -0.98 -5.41 8.82
N LEU A 76 -1.36 -6.47 9.54
CA LEU A 76 -2.75 -6.91 9.65
C LEU A 76 -3.66 -5.79 10.19
N GLY A 77 -3.26 -5.16 11.29
CA GLY A 77 -4.04 -4.08 11.89
C GLY A 77 -4.21 -2.86 10.97
N ARG A 78 -3.16 -2.48 10.22
CA ARG A 78 -3.25 -1.39 9.22
C ARG A 78 -4.16 -1.76 8.05
N ALA A 79 -4.06 -2.99 7.56
CA ALA A 79 -4.86 -3.46 6.44
C ALA A 79 -6.36 -3.50 6.79
N LEU A 80 -6.69 -4.03 7.96
CA LEU A 80 -8.06 -4.03 8.49
C LEU A 80 -8.58 -2.60 8.72
N LYS A 81 -7.77 -1.72 9.31
CA LYS A 81 -8.15 -0.32 9.52
C LYS A 81 -8.42 0.42 8.21
N ARG A 82 -7.61 0.18 7.16
CA ARG A 82 -7.82 0.76 5.83
C ARG A 82 -9.16 0.34 5.22
N ARG A 83 -9.68 -0.83 5.59
CA ARG A 83 -11.02 -1.32 5.20
C ARG A 83 -12.14 -0.95 6.19
N GLY A 84 -11.85 -0.14 7.20
CA GLY A 84 -12.85 0.32 8.18
C GLY A 84 -13.08 -0.63 9.36
N TYR A 85 -12.32 -1.71 9.48
CA TYR A 85 -12.43 -2.63 10.61
C TYR A 85 -11.58 -2.17 11.79
N SER A 86 -12.23 -2.02 12.95
CA SER A 86 -11.58 -1.74 14.23
C SER A 86 -11.59 -2.99 15.10
N HIS A 87 -10.44 -3.36 15.64
CA HIS A 87 -10.32 -4.50 16.55
C HIS A 87 -11.17 -4.27 17.82
N ARG A 88 -12.04 -5.22 18.14
CA ARG A 88 -12.84 -5.21 19.38
C ARG A 88 -12.21 -6.17 20.38
N ILE A 89 -11.29 -5.67 21.20
CA ILE A 89 -10.78 -6.43 22.34
C ILE A 89 -11.85 -6.38 23.42
N ALA A 90 -12.36 -7.53 23.87
CA ALA A 90 -13.10 -7.60 25.11
C ALA A 90 -12.09 -7.46 26.26
N LEU A 91 -12.25 -6.41 27.08
CA LEU A 91 -11.49 -6.19 28.31
C LEU A 91 -11.89 -7.20 29.39
#